data_AF-A0A147IWA7-F1
#
_entry.id   AF-A0A147IWA7-F1
#
_cell.length_a   1.000
_cell.length_b   1.000
_cell.length_c   1.000
_cell.angle_alpha   90.00
_cell.angle_beta   90.00
_cell.angle_gamma   90.00
#
_symmetry.space_group_name_H-M   'P 1'
#
loop_
_entity.id
_entity.type
_entity.pdbx_description
1 polymer ?
#
loop_
_entity_poly.entity_id
_entity_poly.type
_entity_poly.pdbx_seq_one_letter_code
_entity_poly.pdbx_strand_id
1 'polypeptide(L)'
;MTRWLAGALVLPLAACGGGGEPERNMVTAAPSPVADATAAAEPTRTNLPAPIKTGATSAPDAVLSCSAERGQAAAQRLVNICTSVSPATHPPCNAVNSCAIIEDEIARSCALLGDDAGKTAGCAVDPKSDAAAADVVRRYYSAINAHDYGTAWTQWGPDGRPGQRFADFQKGFANTRATSVTIGRMPPSEGAAGSIYATVPVTVNAQLDDGRQQRFVGQYVVRRVNDVPGASAEQLRWHIDSAMLKPAT
;
A
#
# COMPACT_ATOMS: atom_id res chain seq x y z
N MET A 1 -39.17 5.14 -18.19
CA MET A 1 -38.86 4.22 -19.31
C MET A 1 -37.73 4.86 -20.11
N THR A 2 -36.48 4.60 -19.73
CA THR A 2 -35.32 5.29 -20.31
C THR A 2 -34.34 4.23 -20.79
N ARG A 3 -34.02 4.31 -22.07
CA ARG A 3 -33.39 3.29 -22.91
C ARG A 3 -31.93 3.06 -22.52
N TRP A 4 -31.57 1.78 -22.46
CA TRP A 4 -30.19 1.29 -22.40
C TRP A 4 -29.57 1.37 -23.78
N LEU A 5 -28.37 1.97 -23.89
CA LEU A 5 -27.51 1.84 -25.07
C LEU A 5 -26.43 0.81 -24.74
N ALA A 6 -26.61 -0.39 -25.29
CA ALA A 6 -25.58 -1.39 -25.45
C ALA A 6 -24.86 -1.14 -26.80
N GLY A 7 -23.53 -1.20 -26.77
CA GLY A 7 -22.63 -1.19 -27.93
C GLY A 7 -21.21 -1.41 -27.42
N ALA A 8 -20.65 -2.62 -27.30
CA ALA A 8 -20.36 -3.67 -28.27
C ALA A 8 -18.99 -3.51 -28.97
N LEU A 9 -18.33 -4.67 -29.09
CA LEU A 9 -17.15 -5.06 -29.89
C LEU A 9 -15.74 -4.86 -29.31
N VAL A 10 -14.80 -5.81 -29.46
CA VAL A 10 -14.77 -7.25 -29.81
C VAL A 10 -13.33 -7.73 -29.50
N LEU A 11 -13.18 -8.96 -28.98
CA LEU A 11 -11.90 -9.68 -28.86
C LEU A 11 -11.31 -10.05 -30.24
N PRO A 12 -9.98 -10.22 -30.36
CA PRO A 12 -9.43 -11.26 -31.21
C PRO A 12 -8.84 -12.42 -30.38
N LEU A 13 -9.21 -13.62 -30.79
CA LEU A 13 -8.66 -14.92 -30.41
C LEU A 13 -7.49 -15.30 -31.34
N ALA A 14 -6.54 -16.03 -30.74
CA ALA A 14 -5.69 -17.09 -31.31
C ALA A 14 -4.47 -16.73 -32.19
N ALA A 15 -3.29 -17.18 -31.73
CA ALA A 15 -2.40 -18.03 -32.52
C ALA A 15 -1.52 -18.90 -31.60
N CYS A 16 -1.56 -20.21 -31.83
CA CYS A 16 -0.71 -21.24 -31.23
C CYS A 16 0.73 -21.19 -31.78
N GLY A 17 1.70 -21.73 -31.04
CA GLY A 17 2.89 -22.32 -31.67
C GLY A 17 4.15 -22.41 -30.82
N GLY A 18 4.49 -23.63 -30.41
CA GLY A 18 5.83 -24.18 -30.63
C GLY A 18 6.82 -24.07 -29.49
N GLY A 19 7.17 -25.23 -28.93
CA GLY A 19 8.16 -25.41 -27.87
C GLY A 19 9.60 -25.07 -28.26
N GLY A 20 10.44 -25.03 -27.23
CA GLY A 20 11.90 -24.92 -27.35
C GLY A 20 12.55 -24.39 -26.07
N GLU A 21 12.73 -25.26 -25.07
CA GLU A 21 13.82 -25.09 -24.10
C GLU A 21 15.17 -25.14 -24.84
N PRO A 22 16.19 -24.44 -24.32
CA PRO A 22 17.49 -25.09 -24.22
C PRO A 22 18.08 -24.97 -22.82
N GLU A 23 18.25 -26.15 -22.24
CA GLU A 23 19.39 -26.68 -21.50
C GLU A 23 20.40 -25.73 -20.82
N ARG A 24 20.49 -25.98 -19.50
CA ARG A 24 21.69 -25.91 -18.66
C ARG A 24 22.99 -26.17 -19.42
N ASN A 25 23.99 -25.33 -19.19
CA ASN A 25 25.38 -25.73 -19.37
C ASN A 25 26.18 -25.50 -18.08
N MET A 26 26.72 -26.60 -17.58
CA MET A 26 27.69 -26.69 -16.49
C MET A 26 29.06 -26.21 -17.00
N VAL A 27 29.77 -25.42 -16.19
CA VAL A 27 31.23 -25.37 -16.22
C VAL A 27 31.75 -25.64 -14.81
N THR A 28 32.70 -26.56 -14.74
CA THR A 28 33.24 -27.21 -13.55
C THR A 28 34.58 -26.57 -13.13
N ALA A 29 34.74 -26.38 -11.81
CA ALA A 29 35.94 -26.41 -10.94
C ALA A 29 37.22 -25.56 -11.18
N ALA A 30 37.47 -24.62 -10.24
CA ALA A 30 38.58 -24.48 -9.23
C ALA A 30 40.09 -24.62 -9.64
N PRO A 31 41.09 -24.21 -8.80
CA PRO A 31 41.09 -23.56 -7.46
C PRO A 31 42.03 -22.33 -7.30
N SER A 32 42.06 -21.80 -6.06
CA SER A 32 42.81 -20.65 -5.49
C SER A 32 44.35 -20.68 -5.60
N PRO A 33 45.02 -19.60 -5.12
CA PRO A 33 45.77 -19.77 -3.87
C PRO A 33 45.54 -18.66 -2.81
N VAL A 34 45.84 -19.08 -1.59
CA VAL A 34 45.89 -18.36 -0.30
C VAL A 34 47.17 -17.53 -0.14
N ALA A 35 47.07 -16.42 0.58
CA ALA A 35 48.13 -15.94 1.48
C ALA A 35 47.53 -15.07 2.60
N ASP A 36 47.68 -15.54 3.83
CA ASP A 36 47.50 -14.80 5.08
C ASP A 36 48.61 -13.74 5.26
N ALA A 37 48.27 -12.60 5.85
CA ALA A 37 49.16 -11.91 6.78
C ALA A 37 48.40 -10.93 7.70
N THR A 38 48.72 -11.06 8.97
CA THR A 38 48.24 -10.41 10.19
C THR A 38 48.53 -8.90 10.33
N ALA A 39 47.59 -8.22 10.97
CA ALA A 39 47.70 -7.22 12.05
C ALA A 39 48.67 -6.03 12.00
N ALA A 40 48.07 -4.86 12.28
CA ALA A 40 48.49 -3.80 13.21
C ALA A 40 48.92 -2.43 12.63
N ALA A 41 48.39 -1.41 13.32
CA ALA A 41 48.84 -0.01 13.46
C ALA A 41 48.25 1.05 12.49
N GLU A 42 47.31 1.84 13.03
CA GLU A 42 47.14 3.28 12.73
C GLU A 42 48.45 4.04 13.03
N PRO A 43 48.81 5.12 12.28
CA PRO A 43 48.28 6.43 12.66
C PRO A 43 48.09 7.44 11.52
N THR A 44 47.41 8.52 11.90
CA THR A 44 47.54 9.91 11.39
C THR A 44 46.40 10.39 10.50
N ARG A 45 45.58 11.25 11.12
CA ARG A 45 44.64 12.15 10.44
C ARG A 45 45.41 13.08 9.52
N THR A 46 45.04 13.07 8.25
CA THR A 46 45.34 14.15 7.31
C THR A 46 44.03 14.56 6.66
N ASN A 47 43.67 15.83 6.84
CA ASN A 47 42.51 16.48 6.24
C ASN A 47 42.48 16.26 4.72
N LEU A 48 41.39 15.68 4.22
CA LEU A 48 41.02 15.71 2.81
C LEU A 48 39.64 16.38 2.70
N PRO A 49 39.39 17.22 1.68
CA PRO A 49 38.09 17.87 1.52
C PRO A 49 37.00 16.82 1.38
N ALA A 50 35.87 17.02 2.07
CA ALA A 50 34.72 16.13 2.00
C ALA A 50 34.34 15.88 0.53
N PRO A 51 34.14 14.64 0.09
CA PRO A 51 33.56 14.40 -1.21
C PRO A 51 32.14 14.99 -1.19
N ILE A 52 31.88 15.89 -2.13
CA ILE A 52 30.53 16.31 -2.50
C ILE A 52 29.74 15.02 -2.73
N LYS A 53 28.71 14.78 -1.93
CA LYS A 53 27.75 13.73 -2.22
C LYS A 53 27.00 14.15 -3.47
N THR A 54 27.54 13.74 -4.61
CA THR A 54 26.83 13.62 -5.88
C THR A 54 25.50 12.93 -5.61
N GLY A 55 24.44 13.54 -6.14
CA GLY A 55 23.06 13.11 -5.95
C GLY A 55 22.91 11.63 -6.22
N ALA A 56 22.29 10.94 -5.26
CA ALA A 56 21.72 9.64 -5.54
C ALA A 56 20.61 9.86 -6.57
N THR A 57 20.87 9.47 -7.81
CA THR A 57 19.81 9.23 -8.79
C THR A 57 19.06 7.99 -8.27
N SER A 58 17.99 8.20 -7.52
CA SER A 58 17.09 7.14 -7.08
C SER A 58 16.39 6.54 -8.31
N ALA A 59 16.39 5.22 -8.41
CA ALA A 59 15.67 4.48 -9.44
C ALA A 59 14.15 4.81 -9.37
N PRO A 60 13.42 4.80 -10.50
CA PRO A 60 12.02 5.24 -10.55
C PRO A 60 10.99 4.33 -9.87
N ASP A 61 11.39 3.20 -9.29
CA ASP A 61 10.46 2.13 -8.87
C ASP A 61 10.55 1.75 -7.37
N ALA A 62 11.23 2.54 -6.54
CA ALA A 62 11.36 2.25 -5.12
C ALA A 62 10.16 2.78 -4.33
N VAL A 63 9.54 1.91 -3.52
CA VAL A 63 8.52 2.31 -2.53
C VAL A 63 9.09 3.41 -1.62
N LEU A 64 8.36 4.52 -1.47
CA LEU A 64 8.74 5.59 -0.56
C LEU A 64 8.66 5.09 0.89
N SER A 65 9.71 5.36 1.66
CA SER A 65 9.73 5.02 3.08
C SER A 65 8.91 6.01 3.90
N CYS A 66 8.40 5.57 5.03
CA CYS A 66 7.60 6.44 5.90
C CYS A 66 8.41 7.62 6.43
N SER A 67 9.72 7.41 6.63
CA SER A 67 10.65 8.49 6.99
C SER A 67 10.81 9.53 5.88
N ALA A 68 10.75 9.14 4.60
CA ALA A 68 10.74 10.07 3.47
C ALA A 68 9.38 10.78 3.32
N GLU A 69 8.28 10.09 3.57
CA GLU A 69 6.92 10.65 3.46
C GLU A 69 6.58 11.67 4.57
N ARG A 70 6.93 11.36 5.83
CA ARG A 70 6.48 12.14 7.02
C ARG A 70 7.62 12.67 7.89
N GLY A 71 8.87 12.38 7.52
CA GLY A 71 10.06 12.71 8.31
C GLY A 71 10.38 11.68 9.40
N GLN A 72 11.66 11.61 9.78
CA GLN A 72 12.21 10.62 10.72
C GLN A 72 11.44 10.52 12.04
N ALA A 73 11.16 11.67 12.67
CA ALA A 73 10.52 11.70 13.98
C ALA A 73 9.07 11.20 13.94
N ALA A 74 8.32 11.49 12.88
CA ALA A 74 6.95 11.00 12.72
C ALA A 74 6.93 9.50 12.40
N ALA A 75 7.81 9.05 11.51
CA ALA A 75 7.94 7.63 11.17
C ALA A 75 8.30 6.79 12.42
N GLN A 76 9.24 7.24 13.25
CA GLN A 76 9.60 6.50 14.46
C GLN A 76 8.45 6.44 15.48
N ARG A 77 7.67 7.52 15.63
CA ARG A 77 6.47 7.47 16.48
C ARG A 77 5.47 6.43 15.98
N LEU A 78 5.25 6.38 14.67
CA LEU A 78 4.34 5.40 14.07
C LEU A 78 4.85 3.96 14.25
N VAL A 79 6.15 3.72 14.07
CA VAL A 79 6.79 2.42 14.32
C VAL A 79 6.64 2.00 15.79
N ASN A 80 6.84 2.93 16.74
CA ASN A 80 6.66 2.65 18.16
C ASN A 80 5.21 2.26 18.49
N ILE A 81 4.23 2.93 17.88
CA ILE A 81 2.82 2.54 18.01
C ILE A 81 2.62 1.13 17.43
N CYS A 82 3.08 0.87 16.21
CA CYS A 82 2.95 -0.41 15.54
C CYS A 82 3.51 -1.57 16.36
N THR A 83 4.74 -1.43 16.86
CA THR A 83 5.40 -2.46 17.69
C THR A 83 4.75 -2.65 19.06
N SER A 84 3.98 -1.67 19.56
CA SER A 84 3.25 -1.81 20.84
C SER A 84 1.95 -2.59 20.72
N VAL A 85 1.33 -2.61 19.52
CA VAL A 85 0.04 -3.28 19.27
C VAL A 85 0.17 -4.55 18.44
N SER A 86 1.29 -4.72 17.72
CA SER A 86 1.55 -5.86 16.87
C SER A 86 2.56 -6.83 17.52
N PRO A 87 2.30 -8.15 17.49
CA PRO A 87 3.30 -9.14 17.86
C PRO A 87 4.42 -9.29 16.81
N ALA A 88 4.31 -8.62 15.66
CA ALA A 88 5.30 -8.71 14.59
C ALA A 88 6.59 -8.01 15.00
N THR A 89 7.63 -8.81 15.25
CA THR A 89 8.94 -8.29 15.63
C THR A 89 9.79 -7.81 14.44
N HIS A 90 9.29 -7.87 13.18
CA HIS A 90 9.70 -7.24 11.89
C HIS A 90 8.94 -7.92 10.71
N PRO A 91 8.98 -7.40 9.45
CA PRO A 91 8.15 -6.30 8.91
C PRO A 91 6.65 -6.67 8.93
N PRO A 92 5.77 -5.75 9.38
CA PRO A 92 5.60 -4.44 8.73
C PRO A 92 5.96 -3.20 9.57
N CYS A 93 6.20 -3.32 10.88
CA CYS A 93 6.53 -2.20 11.77
C CYS A 93 7.98 -1.69 11.63
N ASN A 94 8.34 -1.09 10.49
CA ASN A 94 9.68 -0.53 10.26
C ASN A 94 9.61 0.74 9.41
N ALA A 95 10.36 1.79 9.78
CA ALA A 95 10.35 3.10 9.12
C ALA A 95 10.90 3.11 7.69
N VAL A 96 11.59 2.03 7.26
CA VAL A 96 11.99 1.84 5.86
C VAL A 96 10.81 1.46 4.95
N ASN A 97 9.74 0.91 5.53
CA ASN A 97 8.51 0.63 4.81
C ASN A 97 7.69 1.90 4.63
N SER A 98 6.71 1.88 3.71
CA SER A 98 5.75 2.97 3.52
C SER A 98 4.98 3.27 4.81
N CYS A 99 4.50 4.50 5.00
CA CYS A 99 3.63 4.77 6.15
C CYS A 99 2.34 3.95 6.08
N ALA A 100 1.84 3.68 4.86
CA ALA A 100 0.60 2.97 4.64
C ALA A 100 0.63 1.53 5.17
N ILE A 101 1.72 0.77 4.97
CA ILE A 101 1.78 -0.61 5.48
C ILE A 101 1.96 -0.66 7.00
N ILE A 102 2.61 0.34 7.60
CA ILE A 102 2.73 0.46 9.06
C ILE A 102 1.35 0.79 9.66
N GLU A 103 0.61 1.72 9.05
CA GLU A 103 -0.77 2.06 9.46
C GLU A 103 -1.75 0.91 9.23
N ASP A 104 -1.59 0.15 8.15
CA ASP A 104 -2.39 -1.05 7.88
C ASP A 104 -2.16 -2.11 8.97
N GLU A 105 -0.92 -2.34 9.38
CA GLU A 105 -0.61 -3.27 10.46
C GLU A 105 -1.20 -2.85 11.80
N ILE A 106 -1.12 -1.56 12.14
CA ILE A 106 -1.76 -1.02 13.35
C ILE A 106 -3.25 -1.31 13.29
N ALA A 107 -3.91 -1.00 12.17
CA ALA A 107 -5.33 -1.25 11.99
C ALA A 107 -5.67 -2.75 12.11
N ARG A 108 -4.88 -3.62 11.47
CA ARG A 108 -5.04 -5.08 11.55
C ARG A 108 -4.89 -5.59 12.98
N SER A 109 -3.87 -5.15 13.68
CA SER A 109 -3.58 -5.58 15.05
C SER A 109 -4.65 -5.09 16.02
N CYS A 110 -5.07 -3.82 15.90
CA CYS A 110 -6.17 -3.28 16.70
C CYS A 110 -7.50 -3.99 16.43
N ALA A 111 -7.79 -4.37 15.18
CA ALA A 111 -8.99 -5.16 14.86
C ALA A 111 -8.99 -6.53 15.53
N LEU A 112 -7.82 -7.17 15.70
CA LEU A 112 -7.69 -8.46 16.38
C LEU A 112 -7.94 -8.39 17.89
N LEU A 113 -7.80 -7.21 18.50
CA LEU A 113 -8.09 -6.99 19.92
C LEU A 113 -9.60 -6.89 20.21
N GLY A 114 -10.44 -6.77 19.18
CA GLY A 114 -11.89 -6.68 19.34
C GLY A 114 -12.30 -5.56 20.28
N ASP A 115 -13.10 -5.88 21.29
CA ASP A 115 -13.65 -4.89 22.23
C ASP A 115 -12.58 -4.25 23.15
N ASP A 116 -11.39 -4.84 23.25
CA ASP A 116 -10.26 -4.29 24.02
C ASP A 116 -9.43 -3.27 23.23
N ALA A 117 -9.68 -3.11 21.92
CA ALA A 117 -9.00 -2.11 21.10
C ALA A 117 -9.14 -0.71 21.69
N GLY A 118 -10.34 -0.31 22.13
CA GLY A 118 -10.60 1.01 22.71
C GLY A 118 -9.87 1.28 24.04
N LYS A 119 -9.32 0.25 24.69
CA LYS A 119 -8.52 0.37 25.94
C LYS A 119 -7.02 0.30 25.67
N THR A 120 -6.61 -0.02 24.45
CA THR A 120 -5.22 -0.28 24.11
C THR A 120 -4.57 0.98 23.58
N ALA A 121 -3.49 1.42 24.23
CA ALA A 121 -2.69 2.55 23.76
C ALA A 121 -2.17 2.24 22.34
N GLY A 122 -2.40 3.15 21.39
CA GLY A 122 -2.07 2.95 19.97
C GLY A 122 -3.26 2.57 19.09
N CYS A 123 -4.36 2.07 19.68
CA CYS A 123 -5.60 1.75 18.98
C CYS A 123 -6.65 2.87 19.14
N ALA A 124 -6.31 4.07 18.65
CA ALA A 124 -7.14 5.26 18.85
C ALA A 124 -8.45 5.26 18.05
N VAL A 125 -8.51 4.49 16.96
CA VAL A 125 -9.69 4.38 16.09
C VAL A 125 -10.36 3.05 16.35
N ASP A 126 -11.65 3.07 16.72
CA ASP A 126 -12.46 1.86 16.80
C ASP A 126 -12.47 1.18 15.41
N PRO A 127 -11.96 -0.06 15.27
CA PRO A 127 -11.89 -0.78 14.00
C PRO A 127 -13.25 -0.95 13.30
N LYS A 128 -14.37 -0.87 14.04
CA LYS A 128 -15.73 -1.04 13.52
C LYS A 128 -16.36 0.29 13.07
N SER A 129 -15.74 1.43 13.38
CA SER A 129 -16.31 2.77 13.16
C SER A 129 -16.24 3.26 11.71
N ASP A 130 -17.04 4.29 11.41
CA ASP A 130 -16.97 5.05 10.16
C ASP A 130 -15.58 5.72 9.95
N ALA A 131 -14.87 6.03 11.04
CA ALA A 131 -13.51 6.55 10.95
C ALA A 131 -12.54 5.50 10.41
N ALA A 132 -12.63 4.25 10.89
CA ALA A 132 -11.82 3.13 10.36
C ALA A 132 -12.15 2.83 8.89
N ALA A 133 -13.44 2.92 8.53
CA ALA A 133 -13.90 2.81 7.14
C ALA A 133 -13.26 3.88 6.24
N ALA A 134 -13.26 5.15 6.68
CA ALA A 134 -12.59 6.23 5.98
C ALA A 134 -11.07 6.03 5.88
N ASP A 135 -10.44 5.47 6.92
CA ASP A 135 -8.99 5.23 6.93
C ASP A 135 -8.54 4.19 5.90
N VAL A 136 -9.40 3.26 5.48
CA VAL A 136 -9.08 2.34 4.35
C VAL A 136 -8.79 3.14 3.08
N VAL A 137 -9.61 4.15 2.78
CA VAL A 137 -9.44 4.98 1.59
C VAL A 137 -8.23 5.92 1.73
N ARG A 138 -7.97 6.43 2.95
CA ARG A 138 -6.74 7.21 3.22
C ARG A 138 -5.49 6.37 3.00
N ARG A 139 -5.44 5.16 3.57
CA ARG A 139 -4.33 4.21 3.39
C ARG A 139 -4.15 3.82 1.93
N TYR A 140 -5.23 3.57 1.20
CA TYR A 140 -5.18 3.27 -0.23
C TYR A 140 -4.45 4.34 -1.03
N TYR A 141 -4.81 5.61 -0.84
CA TYR A 141 -4.14 6.73 -1.53
C TYR A 141 -2.75 7.03 -0.98
N SER A 142 -2.50 6.85 0.33
CA SER A 142 -1.14 6.95 0.89
C SER A 142 -0.22 5.90 0.28
N ALA A 143 -0.69 4.66 0.12
CA ALA A 143 0.05 3.57 -0.48
C ALA A 143 0.36 3.83 -1.95
N ILE A 144 -0.62 4.32 -2.73
CA ILE A 144 -0.39 4.76 -4.12
C ILE A 144 0.65 5.89 -4.19
N ASN A 145 0.53 6.90 -3.33
CA ASN A 145 1.49 8.01 -3.27
C ASN A 145 2.91 7.53 -2.92
N ALA A 146 3.02 6.46 -2.12
CA ALA A 146 4.29 5.84 -1.79
C ALA A 146 4.79 4.84 -2.84
N HIS A 147 4.06 4.63 -3.95
CA HIS A 147 4.27 3.53 -4.91
C HIS A 147 4.23 2.13 -4.26
N ASP A 148 3.66 2.01 -3.07
CA ASP A 148 3.40 0.74 -2.38
C ASP A 148 2.11 0.11 -2.92
N TYR A 149 2.19 -0.35 -4.16
CA TYR A 149 1.02 -0.91 -4.85
C TYR A 149 0.51 -2.19 -4.19
N GLY A 150 1.36 -2.95 -3.48
CA GLY A 150 0.95 -4.14 -2.74
C GLY A 150 0.01 -3.78 -1.58
N THR A 151 0.38 -2.79 -0.78
CA THR A 151 -0.50 -2.29 0.30
C THR A 151 -1.76 -1.64 -0.27
N ALA A 152 -1.66 -0.88 -1.36
CA ALA A 152 -2.84 -0.29 -2.01
C ALA A 152 -3.81 -1.38 -2.52
N TRP A 153 -3.28 -2.42 -3.15
CA TRP A 153 -4.05 -3.55 -3.67
C TRP A 153 -4.86 -4.24 -2.57
N THR A 154 -4.21 -4.52 -1.44
CA THR A 154 -4.84 -5.21 -0.31
C THR A 154 -5.92 -4.40 0.41
N GLN A 155 -6.02 -3.08 0.20
CA GLN A 155 -7.16 -2.30 0.70
C GLN A 155 -8.49 -2.68 0.03
N TRP A 156 -8.46 -3.35 -1.13
CA TRP A 156 -9.65 -3.96 -1.76
C TRP A 156 -9.95 -5.38 -1.26
N GLY A 157 -9.10 -5.92 -0.38
CA GLY A 157 -9.06 -7.33 0.00
C GLY A 157 -7.83 -8.06 -0.57
N PRO A 158 -7.56 -9.30 -0.13
CA PRO A 158 -6.34 -10.03 -0.48
C PRO A 158 -6.16 -10.25 -2.00
N ASP A 159 -7.28 -10.40 -2.71
CA ASP A 159 -7.30 -10.63 -4.17
C ASP A 159 -7.48 -9.34 -4.98
N GLY A 160 -7.47 -8.18 -4.31
CA GLY A 160 -7.71 -6.88 -4.92
C GLY A 160 -9.13 -6.71 -5.46
N ARG A 161 -9.29 -5.76 -6.38
CA ARG A 161 -10.59 -5.50 -7.01
C ARG A 161 -11.01 -6.66 -7.92
N PRO A 162 -12.24 -7.18 -7.80
CA PRO A 162 -12.73 -8.25 -8.66
C PRO A 162 -12.56 -7.95 -10.16
N GLY A 163 -11.95 -8.89 -10.90
CA GLY A 163 -11.74 -8.79 -12.34
C GLY A 163 -10.54 -7.92 -12.77
N GLN A 164 -9.79 -7.34 -11.83
CA GLN A 164 -8.54 -6.65 -12.11
C GLN A 164 -7.35 -7.57 -11.83
N ARG A 165 -6.26 -7.43 -12.58
CA ARG A 165 -4.98 -8.10 -12.26
C ARG A 165 -4.03 -7.09 -11.62
N PHE A 166 -3.18 -7.56 -10.71
CA PHE A 166 -2.22 -6.70 -10.00
C PHE A 166 -1.32 -5.90 -10.94
N ALA A 167 -0.80 -6.55 -12.00
CA ALA A 167 0.04 -5.87 -13.00
C ALA A 167 -0.70 -4.74 -13.74
N ASP A 168 -1.99 -4.94 -14.05
CA ASP A 168 -2.82 -3.91 -14.71
C ASP A 168 -3.14 -2.76 -13.74
N PHE A 169 -3.32 -3.06 -12.45
CA PHE A 169 -3.47 -2.07 -11.40
C PHE A 169 -2.21 -1.19 -11.28
N GLN A 170 -1.03 -1.79 -11.15
CA GLN A 170 0.24 -1.05 -11.08
C GLN A 170 0.46 -0.18 -12.32
N LYS A 171 0.24 -0.76 -13.52
CA LYS A 171 0.37 -0.04 -14.78
C LYS A 171 -0.55 1.17 -14.88
N GLY A 172 -1.74 1.11 -14.28
CA GLY A 172 -2.69 2.23 -14.23
C GLY A 172 -2.15 3.48 -13.52
N PHE A 173 -1.19 3.32 -12.62
CA PHE A 173 -0.57 4.42 -11.85
C PHE A 173 0.85 4.77 -12.31
N ALA A 174 1.37 4.13 -13.37
CA ALA A 174 2.76 4.28 -13.79
C ALA A 174 3.20 5.72 -14.09
N ASN A 175 2.27 6.60 -14.47
CA ASN A 175 2.56 8.02 -14.76
C ASN A 175 2.14 8.97 -13.61
N THR A 176 1.79 8.41 -12.44
CA THR A 176 1.28 9.17 -11.30
C THR A 176 2.42 9.46 -10.35
N ARG A 177 2.77 10.74 -10.23
CA ARG A 177 3.86 11.22 -9.38
C ARG A 177 3.47 11.33 -7.91
N ALA A 178 2.26 11.81 -7.64
CA ALA A 178 1.77 12.02 -6.28
C ALA A 178 0.26 11.94 -6.25
N THR A 179 -0.28 11.46 -5.12
CA THR A 179 -1.72 11.48 -4.86
C THR A 179 -2.04 11.95 -3.46
N SER A 180 -3.21 12.56 -3.31
CA SER A 180 -3.78 12.89 -2.00
C SER A 180 -5.29 12.73 -2.05
N VAL A 181 -5.87 12.39 -0.91
CA VAL A 181 -7.32 12.27 -0.76
C VAL A 181 -7.80 13.11 0.41
N THR A 182 -8.89 13.82 0.19
CA THR A 182 -9.67 14.47 1.25
C THR A 182 -10.96 13.67 1.41
N ILE A 183 -11.19 13.17 2.62
CA ILE A 183 -12.45 12.52 2.96
C ILE A 183 -13.49 13.59 3.29
N GLY A 184 -14.65 13.51 2.65
CA GLY A 184 -15.78 14.38 2.90
C GLY A 184 -16.53 13.99 4.18
N ARG A 185 -17.67 14.64 4.43
CA ARG A 185 -18.54 14.28 5.55
C ARG A 185 -19.09 12.87 5.33
N MET A 186 -18.82 11.98 6.27
CA MET A 186 -19.35 10.61 6.26
C MET A 186 -20.86 10.63 6.54
N PRO A 187 -21.70 10.03 5.67
CA PRO A 187 -23.03 9.62 6.07
C PRO A 187 -22.94 8.47 7.08
N PRO A 188 -23.99 8.21 7.88
CA PRO A 188 -24.03 7.03 8.74
C PRO A 188 -23.84 5.73 7.93
N SER A 189 -23.07 4.77 8.44
CA SER A 189 -22.99 3.43 7.84
C SER A 189 -24.35 2.73 7.82
N GLU A 190 -24.59 1.93 6.79
CA GLU A 190 -25.78 1.11 6.64
C GLU A 190 -25.46 -0.35 6.95
N GLY A 191 -26.15 -0.92 7.95
CA GLY A 191 -26.08 -2.35 8.25
C GLY A 191 -27.01 -3.13 7.33
N ALA A 192 -26.48 -4.19 6.70
CA ALA A 192 -27.24 -5.14 5.89
C ALA A 192 -27.17 -6.55 6.49
N ALA A 193 -27.88 -7.51 5.89
CA ALA A 193 -27.82 -8.91 6.29
C ALA A 193 -26.39 -9.46 6.12
N GLY A 194 -25.70 -9.68 7.24
CA GLY A 194 -24.36 -10.29 7.32
C GLY A 194 -23.19 -9.34 7.07
N SER A 195 -23.40 -8.06 6.74
CA SER A 195 -22.29 -7.11 6.48
C SER A 195 -22.69 -5.67 6.73
N ILE A 196 -21.70 -4.83 6.97
CA ILE A 196 -21.86 -3.38 7.11
C ILE A 196 -21.20 -2.71 5.92
N TYR A 197 -21.86 -1.68 5.40
CA TYR A 197 -21.36 -0.85 4.32
C TYR A 197 -21.24 0.60 4.79
N ALA A 198 -20.14 1.25 4.44
CA ALA A 198 -19.96 2.68 4.66
C ALA A 198 -19.64 3.36 3.33
N THR A 199 -20.33 4.47 3.07
CA THR A 199 -20.02 5.33 1.93
C THR A 199 -18.99 6.36 2.38
N VAL A 200 -17.87 6.44 1.67
CA VAL A 200 -16.77 7.37 1.94
C VAL A 200 -16.71 8.40 0.80
N PRO A 201 -17.30 9.60 0.96
CA PRO A 201 -17.18 10.66 -0.03
C PRO A 201 -15.74 11.17 -0.10
N VAL A 202 -15.24 11.43 -1.31
CA VAL A 202 -13.84 11.84 -1.51
C VAL A 202 -13.68 12.96 -2.53
N THR A 203 -12.64 13.76 -2.31
CA THR A 203 -11.95 14.52 -3.36
C THR A 203 -10.52 14.00 -3.46
N VAL A 204 -10.10 13.62 -4.66
CA VAL A 204 -8.78 13.07 -4.93
C VAL A 204 -8.03 14.03 -5.83
N ASN A 205 -6.79 14.35 -5.48
CA ASN A 205 -5.88 15.09 -6.35
C ASN A 205 -4.73 14.16 -6.75
N ALA A 206 -4.39 14.17 -8.03
CA ALA A 206 -3.24 13.45 -8.58
C ALA A 206 -2.37 14.42 -9.38
N GLN A 207 -1.06 14.32 -9.18
CA GLN A 207 -0.07 14.96 -10.04
C GLN A 207 0.52 13.87 -10.93
N LEU A 208 0.55 14.11 -12.25
CA LEU A 208 1.24 13.26 -13.19
C LEU A 208 2.73 13.63 -13.30
N ASP A 209 3.55 12.74 -13.85
CA ASP A 209 4.99 12.98 -14.03
C ASP A 209 5.30 14.17 -14.95
N ASP A 210 4.40 14.49 -15.88
CA ASP A 210 4.48 15.67 -16.74
C ASP A 210 4.05 16.98 -16.03
N GLY A 211 3.73 16.91 -14.74
CA GLY A 211 3.32 18.03 -13.91
C GLY A 211 1.85 18.40 -13.99
N ARG A 212 1.05 17.77 -14.88
CA ARG A 212 -0.40 18.02 -14.94
C ARG A 212 -1.06 17.63 -13.63
N GLN A 213 -1.98 18.48 -13.19
CA GLN A 213 -2.84 18.22 -12.05
C GLN A 213 -4.17 17.65 -12.53
N GLN A 214 -4.62 16.60 -11.87
CA GLN A 214 -5.94 16.02 -12.06
C GLN A 214 -6.67 16.02 -10.73
N ARG A 215 -7.97 16.34 -10.79
CA ARG A 215 -8.85 16.28 -9.63
C ARG A 215 -10.03 15.37 -9.94
N PHE A 216 -10.40 14.56 -8.97
CA PHE A 216 -11.56 13.69 -9.05
C PHE A 216 -12.44 13.89 -7.81
N VAL A 217 -13.74 13.76 -8.01
CA VAL A 217 -14.73 13.77 -6.92
C VAL A 217 -15.61 12.54 -7.05
N GLY A 218 -16.08 12.02 -5.92
CA GLY A 218 -16.96 10.88 -5.92
C GLY A 218 -16.99 10.20 -4.57
N GLN A 219 -17.15 8.88 -4.58
CA GLN A 219 -17.26 8.10 -3.36
C GLN A 219 -16.70 6.70 -3.53
N TYR A 220 -16.24 6.16 -2.41
CA TYR A 220 -15.97 4.74 -2.23
C TYR A 220 -17.10 4.12 -1.42
N VAL A 221 -17.39 2.85 -1.68
CA VAL A 221 -18.11 2.00 -0.74
C VAL A 221 -17.09 1.05 -0.15
N VAL A 222 -17.01 1.03 1.18
CA VAL A 222 -16.23 0.04 1.91
C VAL A 222 -17.16 -0.90 2.64
N ARG A 223 -16.73 -2.15 2.81
CA ARG A 223 -17.53 -3.25 3.35
C ARG A 223 -16.72 -4.02 4.39
N ARG A 224 -17.39 -4.44 5.46
CA ARG A 224 -16.90 -5.47 6.40
C ARG A 224 -18.01 -6.48 6.69
N VAL A 225 -17.64 -7.72 7.00
CA VAL A 225 -18.59 -8.73 7.48
C VAL A 225 -18.98 -8.38 8.93
N ASN A 226 -20.23 -8.65 9.30
CA ASN A 226 -20.68 -8.53 10.70
C ASN A 226 -19.87 -9.50 11.60
N ASP A 227 -19.83 -9.26 12.91
CA ASP A 227 -19.11 -10.10 13.87
C ASP A 227 -19.82 -11.47 14.06
N VAL A 228 -19.83 -12.29 13.01
CA VAL A 228 -20.48 -13.61 12.97
C VAL A 228 -19.49 -14.72 13.28
N PRO A 229 -19.89 -15.77 14.03
CA PRO A 229 -19.04 -16.92 14.28
C PRO A 229 -18.53 -17.54 12.96
N GLY A 230 -17.22 -17.76 12.88
CA GLY A 230 -16.57 -18.36 11.70
C GLY A 230 -16.08 -17.38 10.64
N ALA A 231 -16.34 -16.07 10.77
CA ALA A 231 -15.71 -15.06 9.93
C ALA A 231 -14.21 -14.97 10.23
N SER A 232 -13.38 -14.90 9.18
CA SER A 232 -11.95 -14.71 9.33
C SER A 232 -11.62 -13.27 9.77
N ALA A 233 -10.46 -13.08 10.38
CA ALA A 233 -9.97 -11.74 10.72
C ALA A 233 -9.90 -10.82 9.49
N GLU A 234 -9.69 -11.38 8.30
CA GLU A 234 -9.72 -10.63 7.03
C GLU A 234 -11.12 -10.11 6.71
N GLN A 235 -12.12 -10.99 6.80
CA GLN A 235 -13.52 -10.66 6.51
C GLN A 235 -14.10 -9.62 7.46
N LEU A 236 -13.61 -9.59 8.71
CA LEU A 236 -14.07 -8.66 9.73
C LEU A 236 -13.48 -7.25 9.58
N ARG A 237 -12.45 -7.06 8.74
CA ARG A 237 -11.88 -5.73 8.42
C ARG A 237 -12.66 -5.05 7.32
N TRP A 238 -12.58 -3.73 7.31
CA TRP A 238 -13.08 -2.91 6.21
C TRP A 238 -12.19 -3.08 4.98
N HIS A 239 -12.82 -3.30 3.83
CA HIS A 239 -12.18 -3.33 2.50
C HIS A 239 -12.96 -2.47 1.53
N ILE A 240 -12.29 -1.97 0.50
CA ILE A 240 -12.96 -1.30 -0.61
C ILE A 240 -13.77 -2.34 -1.39
N ASP A 241 -15.08 -2.11 -1.47
CA ASP A 241 -16.01 -2.91 -2.24
C ASP A 241 -16.19 -2.34 -3.65
N SER A 242 -16.39 -1.02 -3.74
CA SER A 242 -16.53 -0.32 -5.01
C SER A 242 -16.07 1.14 -4.92
N ALA A 243 -15.80 1.72 -6.08
CA ALA A 243 -15.40 3.12 -6.21
C ALA A 243 -16.08 3.76 -7.42
N MET A 244 -16.59 4.96 -7.24
CA MET A 244 -17.22 5.77 -8.27
C MET A 244 -16.59 7.17 -8.23
N LEU A 245 -15.66 7.43 -9.14
CA LEU A 245 -14.97 8.71 -9.26
C LEU A 245 -15.25 9.34 -10.62
N LYS A 246 -15.37 10.66 -10.65
CA LYS A 246 -15.51 11.45 -11.87
C LYS A 246 -14.47 12.56 -11.87
N PRO A 247 -13.89 12.91 -13.02
CA PRO A 247 -13.08 14.12 -13.13
C PRO A 247 -13.86 15.34 -12.62
N ALA A 248 -13.22 16.14 -11.80
CA ALA A 248 -13.71 17.46 -11.44
C ALA A 248 -13.17 18.47 -12.45
N THR A 249 -14.07 19.26 -13.03
CA THR A 249 -13.75 20.41 -13.88
C THR A 249 -13.24 21.58 -13.07
#